data_AF-A0A080LUU6-F1
#
_entry.id   AF-A0A080LUU6-F1
#
_cell.length_a   1.000
_cell.length_b   1.000
_cell.length_c   1.000
_cell.angle_alpha   90.00
_cell.angle_beta   90.00
_cell.angle_gamma   90.00
#
_symmetry.space_group_name_H-M   'P 1'
#
loop_
_entity.id
_entity.type
_entity.pdbx_description
1 polymer ?
#
loop_
_entity_poly.entity_id
_entity_poly.type
_entity_poly.pdbx_seq_one_letter_code
_entity_poly.pdbx_strand_id
1 'polypeptide(L)' 'MRLNTIKPGEGSRKDAKRAGRGIGSGLGKTGGRGHKGQKSRSGGFHKVGFEGGQMPLQRRLPKRGFCRSVASNR' A
#
# COMPACT_ATOMS: atom_id res chain seq x y z
N MET A 1 -8.18 34.05 15.09
CA MET A 1 -7.66 32.73 15.51
C MET A 1 -6.50 32.97 16.47
N ARG A 2 -6.48 32.31 17.64
CA ARG A 2 -5.31 32.30 18.54
C ARG A 2 -4.64 30.94 18.46
N LEU A 3 -3.35 30.85 18.77
CA LEU A 3 -2.58 29.61 18.67
C LEU A 3 -3.19 28.44 19.47
N ASN A 4 -3.86 28.74 20.58
CA ASN A 4 -4.51 27.77 21.47
C ASN A 4 -5.94 27.37 21.04
N THR A 5 -6.50 27.99 20.01
CA THR A 5 -7.89 27.73 19.57
C THR A 5 -7.97 27.14 18.16
N ILE A 6 -6.84 26.76 17.57
CA ILE A 6 -6.79 26.22 16.22
C ILE A 6 -7.36 24.81 16.24
N LYS A 7 -8.45 24.59 15.50
CA LYS A 7 -9.03 23.27 15.27
C LYS A 7 -8.84 22.89 13.81
N PRO A 8 -8.41 21.66 13.52
CA PRO A 8 -8.38 21.15 12.16
C PRO A 8 -9.81 21.05 11.61
N GLY A 9 -9.96 21.18 10.29
CA GLY A 9 -11.23 20.92 9.62
C GLY A 9 -11.70 19.49 9.87
N GLU A 10 -13.01 19.28 9.89
CA GLU A 10 -13.60 17.97 10.16
C GLU A 10 -13.07 16.92 9.17
N GLY A 11 -12.67 15.76 9.70
CA GLY A 11 -12.12 14.66 8.90
C GLY A 11 -10.70 14.85 8.35
N SER A 12 -10.08 16.03 8.53
CA SER A 12 -8.73 16.29 8.00
C SER A 12 -7.61 15.48 8.69
N ARG A 13 -7.85 14.99 9.91
CA ARG A 13 -6.91 14.15 10.66
C ARG A 13 -7.59 12.87 11.14
N LYS A 14 -6.94 11.74 10.89
CA LYS A 14 -7.35 10.41 11.36
C LYS A 14 -6.21 9.80 12.18
N ASP A 15 -6.55 9.10 13.23
CA ASP A 15 -5.56 8.43 14.08
C ASP A 15 -4.88 7.27 13.33
N ALA A 16 -3.57 7.14 13.53
CA ALA A 16 -2.79 6.07 12.93
C ALA A 16 -3.11 4.71 13.59
N LYS A 17 -3.19 3.65 12.79
CA LYS A 17 -3.35 2.28 13.29
C LYS A 17 -2.07 1.85 14.02
N ARG A 18 -2.19 1.47 15.30
CA ARG A 18 -1.08 0.98 16.12
C ARG A 18 -1.18 -0.54 16.29
N ALA A 19 -0.49 -1.29 15.43
CA ALA A 19 -0.50 -2.75 15.49
C ALA A 19 0.26 -3.31 16.71
N GLY A 20 -0.14 -4.50 17.17
CA GLY A 20 0.50 -5.21 18.28
C GLY A 20 0.27 -4.55 19.64
N ARG A 21 -0.91 -3.97 19.88
CA ARG A 21 -1.27 -3.27 21.14
C ARG A 21 -2.50 -3.90 21.80
N GLY A 22 -2.41 -5.20 22.06
CA GLY A 22 -3.44 -5.96 22.78
C GLY A 22 -4.68 -6.33 21.95
N ILE A 23 -5.56 -7.13 22.54
CA ILE A 23 -6.75 -7.69 21.87
C ILE A 23 -7.79 -6.60 21.57
N GLY A 24 -7.99 -5.64 22.49
CA GLY A 24 -8.96 -4.55 22.33
C GLY A 24 -8.69 -3.63 21.12
N SER A 25 -7.46 -3.65 20.58
CA SER A 25 -7.12 -2.91 19.35
C SER A 25 -7.57 -3.59 18.07
N GLY A 26 -8.01 -4.85 18.11
CA GLY A 26 -8.29 -5.68 16.92
C GLY A 26 -7.05 -6.07 16.10
N LEU A 27 -5.90 -5.44 16.36
CA LEU A 27 -4.62 -5.67 15.70
C LEU A 27 -3.60 -6.27 16.67
N GLY A 28 -4.03 -7.15 17.57
CA GLY A 28 -3.19 -7.75 18.62
C GLY A 28 -2.15 -8.73 18.08
N LYS A 29 -2.36 -10.02 18.34
CA LYS A 29 -1.34 -11.09 18.17
C LYS A 29 -0.66 -11.13 16.80
N THR A 30 -1.42 -10.98 15.71
CA THR A 30 -0.89 -11.09 14.34
C THR A 30 -0.62 -9.73 13.69
N GLY A 31 -1.04 -8.62 14.33
CA GLY A 31 -0.97 -7.29 13.74
C GLY A 31 -1.69 -7.17 12.40
N GLY A 32 -2.70 -8.02 12.13
CA GLY A 32 -3.42 -8.07 10.86
C GLY A 32 -2.74 -8.89 9.75
N ARG A 33 -1.60 -9.54 10.03
CA ARG A 33 -0.85 -10.33 9.03
C ARG A 33 -1.28 -11.81 8.91
N GLY A 34 -2.24 -12.25 9.73
CA GLY A 34 -2.67 -13.65 9.78
C GLY A 34 -1.62 -14.59 10.38
N HIS A 35 -1.74 -15.89 10.09
CA HIS A 35 -0.84 -16.94 10.60
C HIS A 35 0.06 -17.50 9.51
N LYS A 36 1.37 -17.62 9.80
CA LYS A 36 2.38 -18.25 8.93
C LYS A 36 2.37 -17.67 7.49
N GLY A 37 3.07 -18.36 6.58
CA GLY A 37 3.22 -17.95 5.18
C GLY A 37 4.32 -16.92 4.98
N GLN A 38 4.74 -16.76 3.72
CA GLN A 38 5.81 -15.83 3.36
C GLN A 38 5.47 -14.39 3.76
N LYS A 39 4.22 -13.95 3.52
CA LYS A 39 3.75 -12.58 3.81
C LYS A 39 3.71 -12.21 5.30
N SER A 40 3.69 -13.19 6.22
CA SER A 40 3.70 -12.90 7.65
C SER A 40 5.12 -12.68 8.21
N ARG A 41 6.17 -13.02 7.46
CA ARG A 41 7.57 -12.93 7.89
C ARG A 41 8.13 -11.52 7.69
N SER A 42 9.15 -11.16 8.46
CA SER A 42 9.88 -9.91 8.23
C SER A 42 10.56 -9.96 6.86
N GLY A 43 10.42 -8.90 6.05
CA GLY A 43 10.89 -8.89 4.66
C GLY A 43 10.14 -9.86 3.73
N GLY A 44 9.05 -10.46 4.21
CA GLY A 44 8.26 -11.46 3.52
C GLY A 44 7.42 -10.88 2.38
N PHE A 45 8.04 -10.59 1.25
CA PHE A 45 7.35 -10.09 0.07
C PHE A 45 7.98 -10.68 -1.19
N HIS A 46 7.16 -10.98 -2.20
CA HIS A 46 7.62 -11.36 -3.53
C HIS A 46 7.78 -10.09 -4.37
N LYS A 47 8.68 -10.07 -5.34
CA LYS A 47 8.85 -8.90 -6.21
C LYS A 47 7.55 -8.58 -6.94
N VAL A 48 7.23 -7.28 -7.07
CA VAL A 48 6.06 -6.82 -7.85
C VAL A 48 6.11 -7.41 -9.25
N GLY A 49 5.02 -8.03 -9.69
CA GLY A 49 4.93 -8.73 -10.98
C GLY A 49 5.43 -10.17 -10.98
N PHE A 50 5.78 -10.75 -9.84
CA PHE A 50 6.03 -12.19 -9.72
C PHE A 50 4.72 -12.97 -9.55
N GLU A 51 4.45 -13.92 -10.45
CA GLU A 51 3.22 -14.72 -10.47
C GLU A 51 3.46 -16.17 -9.99
N GLY A 52 4.41 -16.40 -9.08
CA GLY A 52 4.60 -17.71 -8.44
C GLY A 52 5.33 -18.77 -9.28
N GLY A 53 5.96 -18.36 -10.39
CA GLY A 53 6.63 -19.25 -11.35
C GLY A 53 6.03 -19.16 -12.75
N GLN A 54 4.81 -18.62 -12.85
CA GLN A 54 4.18 -18.27 -14.11
C GLN A 54 4.94 -17.12 -14.80
N MET A 55 5.06 -17.19 -16.14
CA MET A 55 5.62 -16.08 -16.93
C MET A 55 4.76 -14.82 -16.71
N PRO A 56 5.33 -13.72 -16.20
CA PRO A 56 4.54 -12.53 -15.87
C PRO A 56 3.84 -11.92 -17.08
N LEU A 57 2.67 -11.31 -16.85
CA LEU A 57 1.86 -10.66 -17.90
C LEU A 57 2.67 -9.70 -18.78
N GLN A 58 3.54 -8.88 -18.18
CA GLN A 58 4.42 -7.94 -18.88
C GLN A 58 5.40 -8.58 -19.88
N ARG A 59 5.64 -9.90 -19.77
CA ARG A 59 6.44 -10.68 -20.72
C ARG A 59 5.59 -11.45 -21.73
N ARG A 60 4.33 -11.74 -21.39
CA ARG A 60 3.39 -12.44 -22.26
C ARG A 60 2.83 -11.55 -23.36
N LEU A 61 2.51 -10.31 -23.00
CA LEU A 61 1.88 -9.38 -23.93
C LEU A 61 2.94 -8.69 -24.81
N PRO A 62 2.73 -8.60 -26.13
CA PRO A 62 3.63 -7.87 -27.01
C PRO A 62 3.56 -6.36 -26.72
N LYS A 63 4.71 -5.68 -26.78
CA LYS A 63 4.76 -4.22 -26.75
C LYS A 63 4.32 -3.68 -28.12
N ARG A 64 3.40 -2.72 -28.14
CA ARG A 64 2.93 -2.06 -29.37
C ARG A 64 2.82 -0.55 -29.15
N GLY A 65 3.12 0.24 -30.20
CA GLY A 65 3.02 1.71 -30.20
C GLY A 65 4.38 2.42 -30.10
N PHE A 66 4.35 3.76 -30.12
CA PHE A 66 5.50 4.64 -29.95
C PHE A 66 5.06 5.92 -29.19
N CYS A 67 5.97 6.57 -28.47
CA CYS A 67 5.68 7.84 -27.80
C CYS A 67 5.88 8.99 -28.79
N ARG A 68 4.81 9.72 -29.13
CA ARG A 68 4.87 10.90 -30.00
C ARG A 68 5.17 12.14 -29.15
N SER A 69 6.19 12.92 -29.50
CA SER A 69 6.63 14.12 -28.76
C SER A 69 5.76 15.37 -28.95
N VAL A 70 4.53 15.23 -29.45
CA VAL A 70 3.77 16.39 -29.91
C VAL A 70 2.85 16.87 -28.79
N ALA A 71 3.18 18.07 -28.32
CA ALA A 71 2.42 18.86 -27.37
C ALA A 71 0.93 18.83 -27.73
N SER A 72 0.11 18.42 -26.76
CA SER A 72 -1.29 18.79 -26.77
C SER A 72 -1.34 20.30 -26.59
N ASN A 73 -1.78 21.02 -27.62
CA ASN A 73 -2.15 22.43 -27.51
C ASN A 73 -3.16 22.57 -26.36
N ARG A 74 -2.66 23.11 -25.24
CA ARG A 74 -3.40 23.88 -24.26
C ARG A 74 -2.63 25.16 -24.03
#